data_AF-A0A8T5EM76-F1
#
_entry.id   AF-A0A8T5EM76-F1
#
_cell.length_a   1.000
_cell.length_b   1.000
_cell.length_c   1.000
_cell.angle_alpha   90.00
_cell.angle_beta   90.00
_cell.angle_gamma   90.00
#
_symmetry.space_group_name_H-M   'P 1'
#
loop_
_entity.id
_entity.type
_entity.pdbx_description
1 polymer ?
#
loop_
_entity_poly.entity_id
_entity_poly.type
_entity_poly.pdbx_seq_one_letter_code
_entity_poly.pdbx_strand_id
1 'polypeptide(L)' 'MAEKFTAVLEWSGSVEIGQRLSNLVPDNVKSELVVSNDLATLTITIEGDSLEQLRESVDATLALFSDYD' A
#
# COMPACT_ATOMS: atom_id res chain seq x y z
N MET A 1 11.22 -16.11 19.74
CA MET A 1 11.46 -15.69 18.35
C MET A 1 10.11 -15.28 17.81
N ALA A 2 9.87 -13.99 17.58
CA ALA A 2 8.64 -13.56 16.93
C ALA A 2 8.89 -13.58 15.42
N GLU A 3 8.09 -14.35 14.70
CA GLU A 3 8.08 -14.34 13.24
C GLU A 3 7.50 -12.98 12.81
N LYS A 4 8.24 -12.24 12.01
CA LYS A 4 7.76 -10.99 11.41
C LYS A 4 7.30 -11.27 10.00
N PHE A 5 6.06 -10.91 9.71
CA PHE A 5 5.47 -11.03 8.39
C PHE A 5 5.49 -9.67 7.72
N THR A 6 5.80 -9.66 6.42
CA THR A 6 5.86 -8.44 5.64
C THR A 6 5.18 -8.67 4.30
N ALA A 7 4.29 -7.76 3.93
CA ALA A 7 3.65 -7.69 2.62
C ALA A 7 4.05 -6.38 1.96
N VAL A 8 4.33 -6.46 0.66
CA VAL A 8 4.60 -5.29 -0.16
C VAL A 8 3.52 -5.25 -1.23
N LEU A 9 2.72 -4.20 -1.23
CA LEU A 9 1.82 -3.88 -2.32
C LEU A 9 2.49 -2.85 -3.21
N GLU A 10 2.55 -3.16 -4.50
CA GLU A 10 2.99 -2.22 -5.51
C GLU A 10 1.80 -1.95 -6.43
N TRP A 11 1.44 -0.67 -6.53
CA TRP A 11 0.47 -0.19 -7.49
C TRP A 11 1.18 0.69 -8.51
N SER A 12 0.88 0.54 -9.78
CA SER A 12 1.43 1.36 -10.86
C SER A 12 0.32 1.84 -11.79
N GLY A 13 0.25 3.14 -12.03
CA GLY A 13 -0.78 3.73 -12.88
C GLY A 13 -0.59 5.23 -13.07
N SER A 14 -1.68 5.96 -13.32
CA SER A 14 -1.64 7.40 -13.55
C SER A 14 -1.20 8.19 -12.30
N VAL A 15 -0.46 9.27 -12.50
CA VAL A 15 0.03 10.13 -11.40
C VAL A 15 -1.10 10.63 -10.50
N GLU A 16 -2.24 11.01 -11.09
CA GLU A 16 -3.41 11.50 -10.35
C GLU A 16 -3.94 10.47 -9.36
N ILE A 17 -4.03 9.20 -9.78
CA ILE A 17 -4.50 8.11 -8.92
C ILE A 17 -3.43 7.80 -7.88
N GLY A 18 -2.15 7.70 -8.26
CA GLY A 18 -1.06 7.44 -7.32
C GLY A 18 -0.95 8.48 -6.21
N GLN A 19 -1.14 9.77 -6.52
CA GLN A 19 -1.19 10.83 -5.50
C GLN A 19 -2.40 10.71 -4.58
N ARG A 20 -3.57 10.33 -5.10
CA ARG A 20 -4.77 10.10 -4.27
C ARG A 20 -4.57 8.91 -3.34
N LEU A 21 -4.09 7.79 -3.87
CA LEU A 21 -3.83 6.57 -3.10
C LEU A 21 -2.79 6.85 -2.00
N SER A 22 -1.70 7.57 -2.32
CA SER A 22 -0.69 7.97 -1.33
C SER A 22 -1.27 8.79 -0.18
N ASN A 23 -2.20 9.70 -0.45
CA ASN A 23 -2.90 10.48 0.59
C ASN A 23 -3.89 9.66 1.43
N LEU A 24 -4.30 8.48 0.97
CA LEU A 24 -5.21 7.58 1.69
C LEU A 24 -4.47 6.56 2.55
N VAL A 25 -3.17 6.34 2.28
CA VAL A 25 -2.37 5.44 3.10
C VAL A 25 -2.21 6.08 4.49
N PRO A 26 -2.63 5.39 5.57
CA PRO A 26 -2.45 5.92 6.92
C PRO A 26 -0.96 6.06 7.25
N ASP A 27 -0.58 7.12 7.98
CA ASP A 27 0.82 7.40 8.39
C ASP A 27 1.50 6.24 9.14
N ASN A 28 0.72 5.31 9.69
CA ASN A 28 1.23 4.12 10.38
C ASN A 28 1.73 3.02 9.43
N VAL A 29 1.62 3.21 8.11
CA VAL A 29 2.07 2.26 7.09
C VAL A 29 3.15 2.92 6.25
N LYS A 30 4.28 2.21 6.06
CA LYS A 30 5.35 2.70 5.19
C LYS A 30 4.86 2.69 3.75
N SER A 31 4.70 3.87 3.16
CA SER A 31 4.42 4.01 1.74
C SER A 31 5.43 4.92 1.06
N GLU A 32 5.71 4.61 -0.20
CA GLU A 32 6.60 5.38 -1.06
C GLU A 32 5.93 5.55 -2.42
N LEU A 33 5.72 6.81 -2.82
CA LEU A 33 5.18 7.15 -4.13
C LEU A 33 6.33 7.64 -5.03
N VAL A 34 6.65 6.87 -6.06
CA VAL A 34 7.64 7.22 -7.07
C VAL A 34 6.91 7.62 -8.35
N VAL A 35 7.15 8.85 -8.82
CA VAL A 35 6.59 9.34 -10.09
C VAL A 35 7.67 9.33 -11.16
N SER A 36 7.43 8.67 -12.29
CA SER A 36 8.37 8.57 -13.42
C SER A 36 7.68 8.74 -14.76
N ASN A 37 8.08 9.79 -15.50
CA ASN A 37 7.73 10.13 -16.89
C ASN A 37 6.26 10.32 -17.29
N ASP A 38 5.30 9.69 -16.60
CA ASP A 38 3.84 9.91 -16.63
C ASP A 38 3.10 8.89 -15.73
N LEU A 39 3.83 7.93 -15.16
CA LEU A 39 3.30 6.90 -14.29
C LEU A 39 3.72 7.16 -12.85
N ALA A 40 2.83 6.85 -11.92
CA ALA A 40 3.13 6.78 -10.52
C ALA A 40 3.12 5.33 -10.06
N THR A 41 4.14 4.98 -9.30
CA THR A 41 4.28 3.71 -8.61
C THR A 41 4.18 3.97 -7.12
N LEU A 42 3.14 3.44 -6.48
CA LEU A 42 2.95 3.48 -5.04
C LEU A 42 3.35 2.13 -4.46
N THR A 43 4.40 2.11 -3.65
CA THR A 43 4.87 0.94 -2.92
C THR A 43 4.48 1.08 -1.46
N ILE A 44 3.81 0.07 -0.91
CA ILE A 44 3.28 0.06 0.45
C ILE A 44 3.81 -1.17 1.15
N THR A 45 4.53 -0.95 2.24
CA THR A 45 5.11 -2.01 3.06
C THR A 45 4.29 -2.11 4.34
N ILE A 46 3.64 -3.26 4.50
CA ILE A 46 2.82 -3.61 5.66
C ILE A 46 3.59 -4.66 6.45
N GLU A 47 3.85 -4.37 7.72
CA GLU A 47 4.52 -5.27 8.65
C GLU A 47 3.49 -5.77 9.68
N GLY A 48 3.52 -7.05 10.02
CA GLY A 48 2.61 -7.63 11.00
C GLY A 48 3.28 -8.73 11.81
N ASP A 49 2.82 -8.91 13.05
CA ASP A 49 3.31 -9.95 13.96
C ASP A 49 2.62 -11.31 13.71
N SER A 50 1.64 -11.36 12.80
CA SER A 50 0.92 -12.57 12.40
C SER A 50 0.37 -12.46 10.98
N LEU A 51 0.24 -13.60 10.29
CA LEU A 51 -0.38 -13.65 8.95
C LEU A 51 -1.82 -13.14 8.93
N GLU A 52 -2.60 -13.36 10.00
CA GLU A 52 -3.96 -12.83 10.10
C GLU A 52 -3.99 -11.29 10.11
N GLN A 53 -3.15 -10.65 10.94
CA GLN A 53 -3.01 -9.20 10.95
C GLN A 53 -2.53 -8.65 9.60
N LEU A 54 -1.56 -9.34 8.99
CA LEU A 54 -1.06 -8.98 7.67
C LEU A 54 -2.19 -9.03 6.64
N ARG A 55 -2.98 -10.10 6.64
CA ARG A 55 -4.11 -10.27 5.73
C ARG A 55 -5.17 -9.19 5.94
N GLU A 56 -5.57 -8.91 7.18
CA GLU A 56 -6.57 -7.89 7.47
C GLU A 56 -6.11 -6.50 7.02
N SER A 57 -4.83 -6.16 7.26
CA SER A 57 -4.24 -4.88 6.85
C SER A 57 -4.12 -4.75 5.33
N VAL A 58 -3.70 -5.84 4.66
CA VAL A 58 -3.63 -5.90 3.19
C VAL A 58 -5.02 -5.78 2.59
N ASP A 59 -6.01 -6.51 3.11
CA ASP A 59 -7.39 -6.50 2.63
C ASP A 59 -8.03 -5.11 2.80
N ALA A 60 -7.82 -4.47 3.95
CA ALA A 60 -8.25 -3.09 4.18
C ALA A 60 -7.59 -2.11 3.19
N THR A 61 -6.30 -2.27 2.90
CA THR A 61 -5.58 -1.45 1.92
C THR A 61 -6.12 -1.66 0.50
N LEU A 62 -6.36 -2.92 0.11
CA LEU A 62 -6.94 -3.26 -1.19
C LEU A 62 -8.39 -2.77 -1.31
N ALA A 63 -9.17 -2.83 -0.24
CA ALA A 63 -10.54 -2.31 -0.20
C ALA A 63 -10.56 -0.79 -0.39
N LEU A 64 -9.64 -0.06 0.27
CA LEU A 64 -9.46 1.38 0.04
C LEU A 64 -9.11 1.70 -1.41
N PHE A 65 -8.33 0.84 -2.06
CA PHE A 65 -7.90 1.05 -3.45
C PHE A 65 -8.97 0.65 -4.46
N SER A 66 -9.80 -0.34 -4.15
CA SER A 66 -10.93 -0.76 -5.01
C SER A 66 -12.00 0.31 -5.16
N ASP A 67 -12.09 1.29 -4.25
CA ASP A 67 -13.00 2.44 -4.38
C ASP A 67 -12.54 3.45 -5.46
N TYR A 68 -11.28 3.31 -5.93
CA TYR A 68 -10.64 4.20 -6.90
C TYR A 68 -10.33 3.52 -8.25
N ASP A 69 -10.85 2.31 -8.48
CA ASP A 69 -10.80 1.59 -9.77
C ASP A 69 -11.85 2.11 -10.77
#